data_AF-A0A9N9ID97-F1
#
_entry.id   AF-A0A9N9ID97-F1
#
_cell.length_a   1.000
_cell.length_b   1.000
_cell.length_c   1.000
_cell.angle_alpha   90.00
_cell.angle_beta   90.00
_cell.angle_gamma   90.00
#
_symmetry.space_group_name_H-M   'P 1'
#
loop_
_entity.id
_entity.type
_entity.pdbx_description
1 polymer ?
#
loop_
_entity_poly.entity_id
_entity_poly.type
_entity_poly.pdbx_seq_one_letter_code
_entity_poly.pdbx_strand_id
1 'polypeptide(L)'
;QHNWDEKEIEFAELFLDLPGPYGLHRAMFIPTISSQGTEEQREKVLVPALKHQIIGCYAQPELGHGSNVQGLETVAKYIPETDEFDIHSPYLTASKWWIGGLGRTANHAVVMARLITNNKDYGTHPFMVQIRDLKTHEPLPGITIGDIGPKFGYNATDNGFILFDHVRVPRLNMLSKYSQVVKGTGEYIKPPNDKLLYGTMVLIRAAIILNVRLVLARAATIAVRYSAVRRQFVDKDEPKRLNNGTIIETPVLDYKMQ
;
A
#
# COMPACT_ATOMS: atom_id res chain seq x y z
N GLN A 1 13.20 19.23 13.68
CA GLN A 1 13.03 20.03 14.91
C GLN A 1 12.98 19.17 16.17
N HIS A 2 12.34 17.99 16.13
CA HIS A 2 12.15 17.16 17.34
C HIS A 2 12.97 15.86 17.40
N ASN A 3 13.77 15.54 16.36
CA ASN A 3 14.60 14.33 16.27
C ASN A 3 13.86 13.04 16.64
N TRP A 4 12.61 12.92 16.21
CA TRP A 4 11.80 11.74 16.49
C TRP A 4 12.45 10.49 15.92
N ASP A 5 12.49 9.44 16.73
CA ASP A 5 12.87 8.11 16.25
C ASP A 5 11.70 7.44 15.50
N GLU A 6 11.98 6.30 14.85
CA GLU A 6 10.95 5.58 14.07
C GLU A 6 9.76 5.15 14.93
N LYS A 7 9.97 4.81 16.21
CA LYS A 7 8.89 4.38 17.11
C LYS A 7 8.01 5.55 17.50
N GLU A 8 8.59 6.71 17.76
CA GLU A 8 7.84 7.93 18.07
C GLU A 8 6.95 8.34 16.89
N ILE A 9 7.45 8.23 15.66
CA ILE A 9 6.66 8.46 14.44
C ILE A 9 5.52 7.44 14.33
N GLU A 10 5.81 6.15 14.54
CA GLU A 10 4.78 5.10 14.53
C GLU A 10 3.68 5.34 15.59
N PHE A 11 4.06 5.73 16.81
CA PHE A 11 3.10 6.06 17.86
C PHE A 11 2.29 7.31 17.53
N ALA A 12 2.92 8.36 17.00
CA ALA A 12 2.22 9.57 16.59
C ALA A 12 1.15 9.24 15.52
N GLU A 13 1.47 8.40 14.54
CA GLU A 13 0.51 7.96 13.52
C GLU A 13 -0.62 7.12 14.09
N LEU A 14 -0.29 6.20 15.01
CA LEU A 14 -1.28 5.41 15.72
C LEU A 14 -2.26 6.29 16.50
N PHE A 15 -1.77 7.35 17.15
CA PHE A 15 -2.62 8.27 17.92
C PHE A 15 -3.38 9.27 17.06
N LEU A 16 -2.83 9.66 15.90
CA LEU A 16 -3.56 10.47 14.92
C LEU A 16 -4.75 9.70 14.35
N ASP A 17 -4.67 8.37 14.25
CA ASP A 17 -5.75 7.47 13.79
C ASP A 17 -6.38 7.90 12.45
N LEU A 18 -5.57 8.53 11.61
CA LEU A 18 -5.99 9.07 10.32
C LEU A 18 -5.14 8.42 9.21
N PRO A 19 -5.74 7.61 8.31
CA PRO A 19 -5.00 7.04 7.19
C PRO A 19 -4.62 8.14 6.20
N GLY A 20 -3.38 8.59 6.30
CA GLY A 20 -2.80 9.64 5.46
C GLY A 20 -2.09 9.11 4.21
N PRO A 21 -1.66 10.01 3.32
CA PRO A 21 -1.09 9.67 2.02
C PRO A 21 0.29 8.98 2.10
N TYR A 22 1.00 9.15 3.22
CA TYR A 22 2.32 8.56 3.44
C TYR A 22 2.29 7.10 3.94
N GLY A 23 1.11 6.53 4.19
CA GLY A 23 0.99 5.17 4.72
C GLY A 23 1.69 4.13 3.83
N LEU A 24 1.47 4.18 2.50
CA LEU A 24 2.15 3.26 1.57
C LEU A 24 3.64 3.56 1.40
N HIS A 25 4.08 4.81 1.60
CA HIS A 25 5.49 5.15 1.55
C HIS A 25 6.29 4.37 2.59
N ARG A 26 5.82 4.39 3.85
CA ARG A 26 6.46 3.69 4.96
C ARG A 26 6.19 2.19 4.96
N ALA A 27 4.94 1.77 4.74
CA ALA A 27 4.57 0.37 4.89
C ALA A 27 5.00 -0.51 3.71
N MET A 28 5.14 0.06 2.51
CA MET A 28 5.32 -0.72 1.28
C MET A 28 6.51 -0.28 0.44
N PHE A 29 6.59 0.99 0.08
CA PHE A 29 7.65 1.50 -0.79
C PHE A 29 9.05 1.30 -0.18
N ILE A 30 9.26 1.79 1.05
CA ILE A 30 10.53 1.65 1.79
C ILE A 30 10.88 0.16 2.01
N PRO A 31 10.00 -0.70 2.58
CA PRO A 31 10.31 -2.10 2.81
C PRO A 31 10.57 -2.90 1.52
N THR A 32 9.89 -2.58 0.42
CA THR A 32 10.13 -3.26 -0.86
C THR A 32 11.53 -2.94 -1.40
N ILE A 33 11.96 -1.67 -1.39
CA ILE A 33 13.31 -1.31 -1.86
C ILE A 33 14.37 -1.85 -0.90
N SER A 34 14.13 -1.76 0.42
CA SER A 34 15.03 -2.33 1.42
C SER A 34 15.20 -3.84 1.24
N SER A 35 14.12 -4.60 1.01
CA SER A 35 14.20 -6.06 0.89
C SER A 35 14.69 -6.53 -0.48
N GLN A 36 14.29 -5.88 -1.58
CA GLN A 36 14.46 -6.37 -2.96
C GLN A 36 15.44 -5.54 -3.81
N GLY A 37 15.87 -4.37 -3.33
CA GLY A 37 16.85 -3.54 -4.00
C GLY A 37 18.30 -4.00 -3.78
N THR A 38 19.14 -3.77 -4.79
CA THR A 38 20.61 -3.83 -4.67
C THR A 38 21.13 -2.66 -3.82
N GLU A 39 22.41 -2.70 -3.43
CA GLU A 39 23.05 -1.61 -2.67
C GLU A 39 22.97 -0.27 -3.41
N GLU A 40 23.33 -0.24 -4.70
CA GLU A 40 23.23 0.95 -5.55
C GLU A 40 21.79 1.49 -5.64
N GLN A 41 20.79 0.61 -5.73
CA GLN A 41 19.37 1.00 -5.76
C GLN A 41 18.93 1.61 -4.44
N ARG A 42 19.40 1.06 -3.32
CA ARG A 42 19.11 1.59 -1.99
C ARG A 42 19.75 2.96 -1.79
N GLU A 43 21.00 3.15 -2.20
CA GLU A 43 21.65 4.47 -2.12
C GLU A 43 20.90 5.53 -2.93
N LYS A 44 20.49 5.20 -4.17
CA LYS A 44 19.80 6.13 -5.07
C LYS A 44 18.38 6.48 -4.64
N VAL A 45 17.63 5.54 -4.08
CA VAL A 45 16.19 5.73 -3.83
C VAL A 45 15.81 5.57 -2.36
N LEU A 46 16.31 4.54 -1.67
CA LEU A 46 15.96 4.30 -0.27
C LEU A 46 16.48 5.39 0.66
N VAL A 47 17.72 5.85 0.49
CA VAL A 47 18.30 6.89 1.34
C VAL A 47 17.53 8.22 1.24
N PRO A 48 17.23 8.74 0.02
CA PRO A 48 16.35 9.91 -0.11
C PRO A 48 14.91 9.65 0.38
N ALA A 49 14.37 8.44 0.22
CA ALA A 49 13.05 8.07 0.70
C ALA A 49 12.94 8.13 2.23
N LEU A 50 13.93 7.58 2.96
CA LEU A 50 13.99 7.68 4.43
C LEU A 50 14.02 9.14 4.92
N LYS A 51 14.62 10.03 4.12
CA LYS A 51 14.65 11.48 4.39
C LYS A 51 13.43 12.23 3.86
N HIS A 52 12.42 11.54 3.32
CA HIS A 52 11.23 12.12 2.71
C HIS A 52 11.53 13.10 1.55
N GLN A 53 12.70 12.99 0.93
CA GLN A 53 13.06 13.72 -0.29
C GLN A 53 12.42 13.07 -1.53
N ILE A 54 12.23 11.75 -1.45
CA ILE A 54 11.40 10.98 -2.38
C ILE A 54 10.20 10.48 -1.59
N ILE A 55 9.00 10.71 -2.13
CA ILE A 55 7.77 10.15 -1.58
C ILE A 55 7.25 9.11 -2.56
N GLY A 56 7.09 7.90 -2.05
CA GLY A 56 6.86 6.71 -2.85
C GLY A 56 5.54 6.02 -2.55
N CYS A 57 4.98 5.33 -3.53
CA CYS A 57 3.82 4.46 -3.38
C CYS A 57 4.07 3.06 -3.98
N TYR A 58 3.16 2.12 -3.74
CA TYR A 58 3.27 0.74 -4.24
C TYR A 58 2.16 0.43 -5.25
N ALA A 59 2.49 0.49 -6.54
CA ALA A 59 1.57 0.40 -7.66
C ALA A 59 1.49 -1.04 -8.20
N GLN A 60 0.68 -1.87 -7.54
CA GLN A 60 0.45 -3.27 -7.96
C GLN A 60 -0.92 -3.50 -8.61
N PRO A 61 -2.05 -3.37 -7.87
CA PRO A 61 -3.35 -3.71 -8.43
C PRO A 61 -3.68 -2.82 -9.62
N GLU A 62 -4.37 -3.42 -10.57
CA GLU A 62 -4.88 -2.80 -11.77
C GLU A 62 -6.41 -2.77 -11.74
N LEU A 63 -7.00 -1.94 -12.58
CA LEU A 63 -8.45 -1.88 -12.74
C LEU A 63 -9.05 -3.27 -13.07
N GLY A 64 -8.37 -4.05 -13.90
CA GLY A 64 -8.77 -5.43 -14.25
C GLY A 64 -8.33 -6.51 -13.26
N HIS A 65 -7.31 -6.25 -12.43
CA HIS A 65 -6.62 -7.30 -11.68
C HIS A 65 -6.19 -6.86 -10.26
N GLY A 66 -6.86 -7.43 -9.25
CA GLY A 66 -6.48 -7.29 -7.83
C GLY A 66 -5.84 -8.56 -7.25
N SER A 67 -6.67 -9.59 -7.01
CA SER A 67 -6.23 -10.85 -6.39
C SER A 67 -5.28 -11.66 -7.29
N ASN A 68 -5.53 -11.67 -8.60
CA ASN A 68 -4.72 -12.41 -9.57
C ASN A 68 -3.54 -11.55 -10.06
N VAL A 69 -2.49 -11.45 -9.24
CA VAL A 69 -1.27 -10.67 -9.55
C VAL A 69 -0.49 -11.24 -10.75
N GLN A 70 -0.66 -12.52 -11.08
CA GLN A 70 -0.07 -13.11 -12.29
C GLN A 70 -0.79 -12.66 -13.58
N GLY A 71 -2.00 -12.13 -13.43
CA GLY A 71 -2.83 -11.61 -14.52
C GLY A 71 -2.62 -10.14 -14.82
N LEU A 72 -1.72 -9.44 -14.11
CA LEU A 72 -1.43 -8.03 -14.41
C LEU A 72 -1.05 -7.85 -15.88
N GLU A 73 -1.44 -6.71 -16.44
CA GLU A 73 -1.36 -6.38 -17.86
C GLU A 73 -0.30 -5.31 -18.16
N THR A 74 0.09 -4.50 -17.17
CA THR A 74 1.20 -3.54 -17.34
C THR A 74 2.47 -4.30 -17.71
N VAL A 75 3.17 -3.87 -18.76
CA VAL A 75 4.39 -4.50 -19.26
C VAL A 75 5.62 -3.65 -19.00
N ALA A 76 6.76 -4.30 -18.86
CA ALA A 76 8.09 -3.70 -18.79
C ALA A 76 9.01 -4.43 -19.78
N LYS A 77 9.16 -3.89 -20.99
CA LYS A 77 9.94 -4.51 -22.07
C LYS A 77 11.38 -4.02 -22.04
N TYR A 78 12.35 -4.93 -21.91
CA TYR A 78 13.77 -4.60 -21.96
C TYR A 78 14.21 -4.23 -23.37
N ILE A 79 15.05 -3.20 -23.47
CA ILE A 79 15.54 -2.65 -24.73
C ILE A 79 17.07 -2.58 -24.67
N PRO A 80 17.74 -3.59 -25.27
CA PRO A 80 19.20 -3.71 -25.26
C PRO A 80 19.97 -2.47 -25.71
N GLU A 81 19.44 -1.77 -26.72
CA GLU A 81 20.12 -0.68 -27.42
C GLU A 81 20.32 0.54 -26.52
N THR A 82 19.39 0.78 -25.61
CA THR A 82 19.44 1.93 -24.68
C THR A 82 19.67 1.52 -23.22
N ASP A 83 19.74 0.22 -22.92
CA ASP A 83 19.83 -0.33 -21.56
C ASP A 83 18.69 0.16 -20.65
N GLU A 84 17.47 0.12 -21.19
CA GLU A 84 16.25 0.62 -20.55
C GLU A 84 15.12 -0.41 -20.55
N PHE A 85 14.12 -0.17 -19.71
CA PHE A 85 12.79 -0.77 -19.82
C PHE A 85 11.80 0.26 -20.37
N ASP A 86 10.93 -0.23 -21.25
CA ASP A 86 9.74 0.46 -21.72
C ASP A 86 8.54 0.00 -20.89
N ILE A 87 8.05 0.88 -20.02
CA ILE A 87 6.90 0.63 -19.13
C ILE A 87 5.64 1.12 -19.83
N HIS A 88 4.67 0.23 -20.03
CA HIS A 88 3.45 0.56 -20.76
C HIS A 88 2.21 -0.13 -20.19
N SER A 89 1.09 0.60 -20.17
CA SER A 89 -0.25 0.11 -19.87
C SER A 89 -1.00 -0.11 -21.20
N PRO A 90 -1.06 -1.35 -21.73
CA PRO A 90 -1.60 -1.60 -23.07
C PRO A 90 -3.11 -1.38 -23.19
N TYR A 91 -3.83 -1.44 -22.07
CA TYR A 91 -5.28 -1.31 -22.00
C TYR A 91 -5.68 -0.41 -20.84
N LEU A 92 -6.91 0.10 -20.85
CA LEU A 92 -7.45 0.83 -19.70
C LEU A 92 -7.53 -0.05 -18.45
N THR A 93 -7.82 -1.34 -18.62
CA THR A 93 -7.83 -2.34 -17.53
C THR A 93 -6.46 -2.51 -16.88
N ALA A 94 -5.38 -2.19 -17.59
CA ALA A 94 -4.01 -2.19 -17.09
C ALA A 94 -3.66 -0.94 -16.26
N SER A 95 -4.56 0.03 -16.14
CA SER A 95 -4.36 1.18 -15.26
C SER A 95 -4.16 0.67 -13.84
N LYS A 96 -3.04 1.06 -13.21
CA LYS A 96 -2.86 0.82 -11.78
C LYS A 96 -3.95 1.58 -11.04
N TRP A 97 -4.59 0.95 -10.06
CA TRP A 97 -5.80 1.46 -9.44
C TRP A 97 -5.81 1.18 -7.94
N TRP A 98 -6.44 2.04 -7.13
CA TRP A 98 -6.44 2.00 -5.65
C TRP A 98 -5.10 2.36 -4.97
N ILE A 99 -4.14 2.94 -5.67
CA ILE A 99 -2.79 3.10 -5.11
C ILE A 99 -2.78 4.27 -4.12
N GLY A 100 -2.67 3.98 -2.81
CA GLY A 100 -2.61 5.01 -1.76
C GLY A 100 -1.37 5.90 -1.91
N GLY A 101 -1.53 7.22 -1.78
CA GLY A 101 -0.45 8.18 -2.01
C GLY A 101 -0.27 8.58 -3.47
N LEU A 102 -0.81 7.83 -4.44
CA LEU A 102 -0.52 8.07 -5.87
C LEU A 102 -1.22 9.32 -6.41
N GLY A 103 -2.46 9.55 -5.98
CA GLY A 103 -3.34 10.54 -6.59
C GLY A 103 -2.72 11.94 -6.61
N ARG A 104 -2.01 12.31 -5.55
CA ARG A 104 -1.45 13.65 -5.37
C ARG A 104 -0.09 13.67 -4.67
N THR A 105 0.26 12.72 -3.82
CA THR A 105 1.39 12.87 -2.89
C THR A 105 2.70 12.26 -3.41
N ALA A 106 2.66 11.06 -3.99
CA ALA A 106 3.85 10.33 -4.40
C ALA A 106 4.46 10.90 -5.68
N ASN A 107 5.79 11.04 -5.69
CA ASN A 107 6.60 11.39 -6.85
C ASN A 107 7.38 10.19 -7.42
N HIS A 108 7.41 9.07 -6.69
CA HIS A 108 7.92 7.79 -7.14
C HIS A 108 6.91 6.65 -6.89
N ALA A 109 7.02 5.58 -7.66
CA ALA A 109 6.24 4.36 -7.47
C ALA A 109 7.13 3.12 -7.63
N VAL A 110 6.92 2.11 -6.79
CA VAL A 110 7.28 0.74 -7.17
C VAL A 110 6.13 0.18 -7.99
N VAL A 111 6.32 0.07 -9.30
CA VAL A 111 5.36 -0.44 -10.27
C VAL A 111 5.58 -1.92 -10.45
N MET A 112 4.55 -2.74 -10.20
CA MET A 112 4.59 -4.16 -10.53
C MET A 112 4.17 -4.35 -11.99
N ALA A 113 5.05 -4.84 -12.85
CA ALA A 113 4.79 -5.02 -14.28
C ALA A 113 5.34 -6.36 -14.77
N ARG A 114 4.76 -6.89 -15.85
CA ARG A 114 5.25 -8.11 -16.51
C ARG A 114 6.58 -7.82 -17.20
N LEU A 115 7.64 -8.47 -16.76
CA LEU A 115 8.96 -8.35 -17.37
C LEU A 115 8.99 -9.10 -18.71
N ILE A 116 9.28 -8.38 -19.79
CA ILE A 116 9.47 -8.95 -21.12
C ILE A 116 10.89 -8.69 -21.58
N THR A 117 11.68 -9.73 -21.86
CA THR A 117 13.02 -9.60 -22.43
C THR A 117 13.25 -10.72 -23.44
N ASN A 118 13.96 -10.45 -24.53
CA ASN A 118 14.16 -11.40 -25.65
C ASN A 118 12.85 -12.05 -26.13
N ASN A 119 11.78 -11.23 -26.22
CA ASN A 119 10.41 -11.63 -26.59
C ASN A 119 9.79 -12.74 -25.72
N LYS A 120 10.31 -12.94 -24.51
CA LYS A 120 9.76 -13.86 -23.53
C LYS A 120 9.28 -13.12 -22.29
N ASP A 121 8.13 -13.54 -21.80
CA ASP A 121 7.51 -13.05 -20.58
C ASP A 121 8.00 -13.84 -19.36
N TYR A 122 8.52 -13.14 -18.36
CA TYR A 122 9.06 -13.69 -17.12
C TYR A 122 8.17 -13.38 -15.90
N GLY A 123 6.97 -12.86 -16.14
CA GLY A 123 5.99 -12.55 -15.10
C GLY A 123 6.30 -11.26 -14.33
N THR A 124 5.56 -11.07 -13.25
CA THR A 124 5.49 -9.80 -12.53
C THR A 124 6.78 -9.49 -11.75
N HIS A 125 7.35 -8.33 -12.02
CA HIS A 125 8.54 -7.79 -11.36
C HIS A 125 8.33 -6.34 -10.89
N PRO A 126 9.01 -5.92 -9.81
CA PRO A 126 8.98 -4.54 -9.33
C PRO A 126 9.95 -3.61 -10.07
N PHE A 127 9.46 -2.44 -10.48
CA PHE A 127 10.23 -1.37 -11.13
C PHE A 127 10.04 -0.06 -10.38
N MET A 128 11.13 0.60 -10.00
CA MET A 128 11.11 1.95 -9.45
C MET A 128 10.91 2.96 -10.58
N VAL A 129 9.78 3.67 -10.59
CA VAL A 129 9.47 4.65 -11.63
C VAL A 129 9.31 6.01 -10.95
N GLN A 130 10.04 7.01 -11.42
CA GLN A 130 9.73 8.40 -11.07
C GLN A 130 8.47 8.78 -11.85
N ILE A 131 7.45 9.24 -11.13
CA ILE A 131 6.13 9.49 -11.70
C ILE A 131 5.77 10.98 -11.75
N ARG A 132 6.47 11.80 -10.98
CA ARG A 132 6.33 13.27 -10.99
C ARG A 132 7.71 13.92 -10.94
N ASP A 133 7.82 15.12 -11.50
CA ASP A 133 9.01 15.94 -11.36
C ASP A 133 9.22 16.35 -9.89
N LEU A 134 10.46 16.31 -9.40
CA LEU A 134 10.76 16.55 -7.98
C LEU A 134 10.62 18.02 -7.55
N LYS A 135 10.54 18.96 -8.50
CA LYS A 135 10.45 20.39 -8.20
C LYS A 135 9.03 20.93 -8.40
N THR A 136 8.45 20.62 -9.56
CA THR A 136 7.13 21.10 -9.98
C THR A 136 6.01 20.17 -9.52
N HIS A 137 6.34 18.90 -9.23
CA HIS A 137 5.38 17.85 -8.87
C HIS A 137 4.35 17.51 -9.96
N GLU A 138 4.58 18.01 -11.17
CA GLU A 138 3.79 17.67 -12.35
C GLU A 138 4.11 16.23 -12.81
N PRO A 139 3.12 15.48 -13.36
CA PRO A 139 3.38 14.18 -13.97
C PRO A 139 4.46 14.26 -15.04
N LEU A 140 5.35 13.26 -15.08
CA LEU A 140 6.38 13.19 -16.13
C LEU A 140 5.77 12.81 -17.51
N PRO A 141 6.47 13.06 -18.63
CA PRO A 141 5.98 12.67 -19.95
C PRO A 141 5.61 11.18 -20.04
N GLY A 142 4.53 10.87 -20.77
CA GLY A 142 4.01 9.51 -20.90
C GLY A 142 3.26 8.99 -19.67
N ILE A 143 3.03 9.83 -18.65
CA ILE A 143 2.35 9.42 -17.42
C ILE A 143 1.01 10.16 -17.26
N THR A 144 -0.07 9.40 -17.13
CA THR A 144 -1.39 9.93 -16.76
C THR A 144 -1.73 9.49 -15.35
N ILE A 145 -1.88 10.43 -14.41
CA ILE A 145 -2.19 10.16 -13.00
C ILE A 145 -3.40 10.99 -12.55
N GLY A 146 -4.23 10.42 -11.69
CA GLY A 146 -5.27 11.16 -10.98
C GLY A 146 -5.71 10.48 -9.69
N ASP A 147 -6.55 11.18 -8.94
CA ASP A 147 -7.26 10.64 -7.77
C ASP A 147 -8.50 9.86 -8.24
N ILE A 148 -8.80 8.71 -7.63
CA ILE A 148 -9.96 7.88 -8.01
C ILE A 148 -11.29 8.40 -7.42
N GLY A 149 -11.22 9.38 -6.52
CA GLY A 149 -12.38 10.07 -5.97
C GLY A 149 -12.81 9.59 -4.57
N PRO A 150 -14.07 9.92 -4.20
CA PRO A 150 -14.59 9.68 -2.87
C PRO A 150 -14.76 8.17 -2.60
N LYS A 151 -14.54 7.80 -1.34
CA LYS A 151 -14.57 6.42 -0.85
C LYS A 151 -15.45 6.36 0.41
N PHE A 152 -15.90 5.15 0.76
CA PHE A 152 -16.67 4.92 2.00
C PHE A 152 -15.92 5.40 3.26
N GLY A 153 -14.60 5.20 3.29
CA GLY A 153 -13.68 5.72 4.29
C GLY A 153 -12.33 6.04 3.65
N TYR A 154 -11.28 6.29 4.44
CA TYR A 154 -9.94 6.58 3.91
C TYR A 154 -9.87 7.81 2.98
N ASN A 155 -10.76 8.79 3.14
CA ASN A 155 -10.78 9.99 2.29
C ASN A 155 -9.57 10.91 2.48
N ALA A 156 -8.81 10.75 3.57
CA ALA A 156 -7.51 11.40 3.76
C ALA A 156 -6.36 10.72 2.98
N THR A 157 -6.59 9.51 2.46
CA THR A 157 -5.69 8.85 1.53
C THR A 157 -6.12 9.17 0.10
N ASP A 158 -5.22 9.78 -0.65
CA ASP A 158 -5.32 10.10 -2.07
C ASP A 158 -5.05 8.85 -2.93
N ASN A 159 -5.93 7.84 -2.80
CA ASN A 159 -5.85 6.67 -3.67
C ASN A 159 -5.97 7.12 -5.14
N GLY A 160 -4.95 6.79 -5.92
CA GLY A 160 -4.86 7.22 -7.30
C GLY A 160 -4.93 6.09 -8.31
N PHE A 161 -5.00 6.51 -9.56
CA PHE A 161 -4.74 5.68 -10.73
C PHE A 161 -3.53 6.18 -11.51
N ILE A 162 -2.86 5.29 -12.23
CA ILE A 162 -1.78 5.67 -13.17
C ILE A 162 -1.83 4.79 -14.43
N LEU A 163 -1.58 5.42 -15.58
CA LEU A 163 -1.35 4.79 -16.88
C LEU A 163 0.01 5.21 -17.40
N PHE A 164 0.71 4.28 -18.05
CA PHE A 164 2.01 4.51 -18.66
C PHE A 164 1.90 4.40 -20.18
N ASP A 165 2.31 5.44 -20.89
CA ASP A 165 2.45 5.49 -22.35
C ASP A 165 3.94 5.50 -22.68
N HIS A 166 4.46 4.31 -23.00
CA HIS A 166 5.85 4.05 -23.36
C HIS A 166 6.93 4.78 -22.52
N VAL A 167 6.84 4.66 -21.20
CA VAL A 167 7.73 5.36 -20.26
C VAL A 167 9.05 4.63 -20.14
N ARG A 168 10.14 5.31 -20.51
CA ARG A 168 11.51 4.78 -20.46
C ARG A 168 12.10 4.93 -19.07
N VAL A 169 12.61 3.83 -18.53
CA VAL A 169 13.38 3.84 -17.28
C VAL A 169 14.69 3.06 -17.46
N PRO A 170 15.81 3.48 -16.86
CA PRO A 170 17.06 2.71 -16.92
C PRO A 170 16.87 1.28 -16.42
N ARG A 171 17.69 0.34 -16.91
CA ARG A 171 17.65 -1.07 -16.44
C ARG A 171 17.79 -1.19 -14.92
N LEU A 172 18.55 -0.29 -14.30
CA LEU A 172 18.72 -0.22 -12.84
C LEU A 172 17.41 0.02 -12.07
N ASN A 173 16.33 0.45 -12.72
CA ASN A 173 15.06 0.70 -12.07
C ASN A 173 14.31 -0.59 -11.73
N MET A 174 14.62 -1.73 -12.35
CA MET A 174 14.11 -3.04 -11.92
C MET A 174 14.76 -3.45 -10.60
N LEU A 175 14.01 -3.69 -9.51
CA LEU A 175 14.63 -4.14 -8.25
C LEU A 175 15.23 -5.54 -8.43
N SER A 176 16.56 -5.60 -8.41
CA SER A 176 17.31 -6.69 -9.03
C SER A 176 18.09 -7.56 -8.04
N LYS A 177 17.72 -7.56 -6.75
CA LYS A 177 18.45 -8.37 -5.76
C LYS A 177 18.28 -9.88 -5.99
N TYR A 178 17.11 -10.30 -6.47
CA TYR A 178 16.79 -11.72 -6.66
C TYR A 178 16.73 -12.11 -8.13
N SER A 179 16.10 -11.30 -8.98
CA SER A 179 16.04 -11.52 -10.42
C SER A 179 16.81 -10.42 -11.15
N GLN A 180 17.47 -10.73 -12.26
CA GLN A 180 18.24 -9.72 -13.01
C GLN A 180 18.03 -9.86 -14.52
N VAL A 181 18.20 -8.75 -15.22
CA VAL A 181 18.37 -8.73 -16.68
C VAL A 181 19.80 -8.30 -16.97
N VAL A 182 20.53 -9.11 -17.74
CA VAL A 182 21.92 -8.83 -18.13
C VAL A 182 21.94 -7.72 -19.17
N LYS A 183 22.81 -6.72 -18.94
CA LYS A 183 22.98 -5.58 -19.83
C LYS A 183 23.35 -6.03 -21.25
N GLY A 184 22.67 -5.48 -22.25
CA GLY A 184 22.94 -5.73 -23.67
C GLY A 184 22.42 -7.07 -24.20
N THR A 185 22.61 -8.18 -23.49
CA THR A 185 22.09 -9.49 -23.95
C THR A 185 20.60 -9.68 -23.64
N GLY A 186 20.08 -8.99 -22.63
CA GLY A 186 18.72 -9.19 -22.15
C GLY A 186 18.49 -10.54 -21.48
N GLU A 187 19.56 -11.30 -21.18
CA GLU A 187 19.45 -12.59 -20.52
C GLU A 187 18.84 -12.43 -19.13
N TYR A 188 17.80 -13.22 -18.83
CA TYR A 188 17.14 -13.20 -17.53
C TYR A 188 17.78 -14.19 -16.57
N ILE A 189 18.24 -13.68 -15.42
CA ILE A 189 18.74 -14.47 -14.31
C ILE A 189 17.59 -14.62 -13.31
N LYS A 190 17.14 -15.86 -13.12
CA LYS A 190 16.05 -16.24 -12.22
C LYS A 190 16.44 -16.14 -10.74
N PRO A 191 15.48 -15.90 -9.83
CA PRO A 191 15.77 -15.89 -8.41
C PRO A 191 16.07 -17.29 -7.89
N PRO A 192 16.80 -17.39 -6.76
CA PRO A 192 17.00 -18.67 -6.07
C PRO A 192 15.67 -19.33 -5.64
N ASN A 193 14.65 -18.51 -5.35
CA ASN A 193 13.32 -18.95 -4.98
C ASN A 193 12.28 -17.89 -5.39
N ASP A 194 11.30 -18.28 -6.21
CA ASP A 194 10.26 -17.38 -6.75
C ASP A 194 9.38 -16.74 -5.65
N LYS A 195 9.31 -17.36 -4.46
CA LYS A 195 8.50 -16.86 -3.34
C LYS A 195 9.07 -15.58 -2.71
N LEU A 196 10.34 -15.25 -2.97
CA LEU A 196 11.01 -14.07 -2.39
C LEU A 196 10.36 -12.75 -2.80
N LEU A 197 9.74 -12.70 -4.00
CA LEU A 197 9.00 -11.54 -4.49
C LEU A 197 7.81 -11.15 -3.58
N TYR A 198 7.23 -12.13 -2.88
CA TYR A 198 6.06 -11.92 -2.00
C TYR A 198 6.44 -11.58 -0.55
N GLY A 199 7.72 -11.45 -0.22
CA GLY A 199 8.17 -11.22 1.16
C GLY A 199 7.51 -10.01 1.82
N THR A 200 7.40 -8.89 1.11
CA THR A 200 6.71 -7.68 1.61
C THR A 200 5.23 -7.95 1.92
N MET A 201 4.53 -8.70 1.07
CA MET A 201 3.11 -9.04 1.28
C MET A 201 2.88 -9.88 2.53
N VAL A 202 3.79 -10.81 2.83
CA VAL A 202 3.71 -11.64 4.05
C VAL A 202 3.85 -10.77 5.30
N LEU A 203 4.79 -9.82 5.29
CA LEU A 203 4.98 -8.87 6.38
C LEU A 203 3.72 -8.01 6.62
N ILE A 204 3.10 -7.51 5.55
CA ILE A 204 1.85 -6.76 5.66
C ILE A 204 0.70 -7.59 6.22
N ARG A 205 0.56 -8.86 5.81
CA ARG A 205 -0.47 -9.75 6.36
C ARG A 205 -0.33 -9.93 7.87
N ALA A 206 0.89 -10.06 8.37
CA ALA A 206 1.14 -10.11 9.81
C ALA A 206 0.75 -8.79 10.50
N ALA A 207 1.07 -7.64 9.88
CA ALA A 207 0.70 -6.34 10.40
C ALA A 207 -0.83 -6.13 10.45
N ILE A 208 -1.59 -6.64 9.48
CA ILE A 208 -3.07 -6.55 9.49
C ILE A 208 -3.65 -7.24 10.74
N ILE A 209 -3.15 -8.42 11.11
CA ILE A 209 -3.61 -9.14 12.31
C ILE A 209 -3.38 -8.28 13.57
N LEU A 210 -2.22 -7.62 13.66
CA LEU A 210 -1.88 -6.73 14.78
C LEU A 210 -2.74 -5.46 14.83
N ASN A 211 -3.31 -5.03 13.70
CA ASN A 211 -4.22 -3.89 13.64
C ASN A 211 -5.66 -4.30 14.01
N VAL A 212 -6.12 -5.46 13.54
CA VAL A 212 -7.48 -5.98 13.84
C VAL A 212 -7.72 -6.07 15.35
N ARG A 213 -6.72 -6.55 16.11
CA ARG A 213 -6.84 -6.62 17.59
C ARG A 213 -7.16 -5.26 18.23
N LEU A 214 -6.56 -4.17 17.75
CA LEU A 214 -6.71 -2.83 18.33
C LEU A 214 -8.07 -2.24 17.96
N VAL A 215 -8.46 -2.35 16.69
CA VAL A 215 -9.75 -1.84 16.22
C VAL A 215 -10.91 -2.58 16.89
N LEU A 216 -10.83 -3.92 17.01
CA LEU A 216 -11.84 -4.71 17.71
C LEU A 216 -11.90 -4.36 19.19
N ALA A 217 -10.75 -4.22 19.87
CA ALA A 217 -10.71 -3.81 21.27
C ALA A 217 -11.35 -2.43 21.50
N ARG A 218 -11.13 -1.47 20.60
CA ARG A 218 -11.78 -0.14 20.67
C ARG A 218 -13.29 -0.25 20.50
N ALA A 219 -13.75 -0.96 19.47
CA ALA A 219 -15.18 -1.16 19.23
C ALA A 219 -15.88 -1.86 20.41
N ALA A 220 -15.29 -2.95 20.92
CA ALA A 220 -15.79 -3.67 22.07
C ALA A 220 -15.80 -2.81 23.34
N THR A 221 -14.74 -2.02 23.58
CA THR A 221 -14.67 -1.12 24.74
C THR A 221 -15.78 -0.08 24.72
N ILE A 222 -16.04 0.54 23.56
CA ILE A 222 -17.12 1.51 23.40
C ILE A 222 -18.48 0.83 23.63
N ALA A 223 -18.72 -0.30 22.95
CA ALA A 223 -19.98 -1.02 23.02
C ALA A 223 -20.28 -1.49 24.45
N VAL A 224 -19.33 -2.17 25.12
CA VAL A 224 -19.52 -2.71 26.47
C VAL A 224 -19.73 -1.59 27.48
N ARG A 225 -18.94 -0.50 27.42
CA ARG A 225 -19.12 0.65 28.34
C ARG A 225 -20.47 1.33 28.13
N TYR A 226 -20.87 1.55 26.87
CA TYR A 226 -22.17 2.12 26.57
C TYR A 226 -23.30 1.22 27.06
N SER A 227 -23.22 -0.09 26.79
CA SER A 227 -24.23 -1.06 27.20
C SER A 227 -24.37 -1.20 28.71
N ALA A 228 -23.30 -1.02 29.47
CA ALA A 228 -23.34 -1.05 30.94
C ALA A 228 -24.08 0.16 31.54
N VAL A 229 -24.13 1.29 30.82
CA VAL A 229 -24.75 2.54 31.28
C VAL A 229 -26.13 2.75 30.68
N ARG A 230 -26.32 2.41 29.40
CA ARG A 230 -27.58 2.58 28.69
C ARG A 230 -28.62 1.65 29.30
N ARG A 231 -29.72 2.23 29.79
CA ARG A 231 -30.92 1.50 30.22
C ARG A 231 -32.00 1.69 29.18
N GLN A 232 -32.73 0.62 28.90
CA GLN A 232 -33.86 0.65 27.98
C GLN A 232 -34.75 -0.56 28.28
N PHE A 233 -36.05 -0.30 28.46
CA PHE A 233 -37.05 -1.31 28.86
C PHE A 233 -36.76 -1.93 30.24
N VAL A 234 -37.70 -2.75 30.70
CA VAL A 234 -37.59 -3.52 31.95
C VAL A 234 -37.52 -4.99 31.57
N ASP A 235 -36.56 -5.70 32.16
CA ASP A 235 -36.52 -7.16 32.09
C ASP A 235 -37.75 -7.74 32.81
N LYS A 236 -38.56 -8.48 32.06
CA LYS A 236 -39.79 -9.08 32.60
C LYS A 236 -39.50 -10.26 33.53
N ASP A 237 -38.41 -10.98 33.26
CA ASP A 237 -38.03 -12.18 34.01
C ASP A 237 -37.26 -11.78 35.28
N GLU A 238 -36.39 -10.76 35.20
CA GLU A 238 -35.58 -10.25 36.32
C GLU A 238 -35.63 -8.72 36.48
N PRO A 239 -36.77 -8.13 36.92
CA PRO A 239 -36.92 -6.68 37.01
C PRO A 239 -36.04 -6.07 38.13
N LYS A 240 -35.21 -5.09 37.77
CA LYS A 240 -34.39 -4.34 38.74
C LYS A 240 -35.23 -3.33 39.53
N ARG A 241 -34.94 -3.20 40.83
CA ARG A 241 -35.66 -2.30 41.75
C ARG A 241 -34.71 -1.45 42.59
N LEU A 242 -35.14 -0.25 42.94
CA LEU A 242 -34.51 0.59 43.96
C LEU A 242 -34.89 0.11 45.37
N ASN A 243 -34.18 0.60 46.39
CA ASN A 243 -34.45 0.25 47.79
C ASN A 243 -35.89 0.59 48.26
N ASN A 244 -36.55 1.53 47.59
CA ASN A 244 -37.95 1.90 47.85
C ASN A 244 -38.96 1.04 47.06
N GLY A 245 -38.51 0.00 46.34
CA GLY A 245 -39.35 -0.93 45.58
C GLY A 245 -39.68 -0.51 44.15
N THR A 246 -39.34 0.72 43.75
CA THR A 246 -39.60 1.25 42.40
C THR A 246 -38.83 0.45 41.34
N ILE A 247 -39.53 -0.06 40.34
CA ILE A 247 -38.93 -0.74 39.18
C ILE A 247 -38.21 0.28 38.31
N ILE A 248 -37.00 -0.05 37.87
CA ILE A 248 -36.19 0.79 37.00
C ILE A 248 -35.85 0.04 35.71
N GLU A 249 -35.55 0.80 34.65
CA GLU A 249 -35.08 0.22 33.41
C GLU A 249 -33.76 -0.56 33.61
N THR A 250 -33.68 -1.69 32.91
CA THR A 250 -32.54 -2.61 32.97
C THR A 250 -31.42 -2.10 32.04
N PRO A 251 -30.16 -2.08 32.50
CA PRO A 251 -29.01 -1.85 31.63
C PRO A 251 -29.00 -2.85 30.47
N VAL A 252 -28.77 -2.38 29.25
CA VAL A 252 -28.90 -3.23 28.06
C VAL A 252 -27.87 -4.38 28.03
N LEU A 253 -26.76 -4.25 28.76
CA LEU A 253 -25.76 -5.31 28.93
C LEU A 253 -26.27 -6.54 29.70
N ASP A 254 -27.29 -6.38 30.55
CA ASP A 254 -27.79 -7.48 31.39
C ASP A 254 -28.76 -8.40 30.64
N TYR A 255 -29.28 -7.98 29.48
CA TYR A 255 -30.15 -8.82 28.67
C TYR A 255 -29.37 -9.98 28.04
N LYS A 256 -29.88 -11.20 28.19
CA LYS A 256 -29.48 -12.33 27.35
C LYS A 256 -30.19 -12.19 26.02
N MET A 257 -29.45 -11.89 24.96
CA MET A 257 -29.99 -11.92 23.59
C MET A 257 -30.47 -13.35 23.30
N GLN A 258 -31.76 -13.49 22.99
CA GLN A 258 -32.35 -14.74 22.49
C GLN A 258 -31.88 -15.04 21.06
#